data_AF-A0A930Z7R9-F1
#
_entry.id   AF-A0A930Z7R9-F1
#
_cell.length_a   1.000
_cell.length_b   1.000
_cell.length_c   1.000
_cell.angle_alpha   90.00
_cell.angle_beta   90.00
_cell.angle_gamma   90.00
#
_symmetry.space_group_name_H-M   'P 1'
#
loop_
_entity.id
_entity.type
_entity.pdbx_description
1 polymer ?
#
loop_
_entity_poly.entity_id
_entity_poly.type
_entity_poly.pdbx_seq_one_letter_code
_entity_poly.pdbx_strand_id
1 'polypeptide(L)'
;MAYESLSVNGVPVNADAPEANRVVTLPSGRNAAIRKGAGRDLLRAQRAAQSGEPTAIIFALIAELVRIDGKNIVYEDVLAMDLVDVLALQEEVAGGNFQAAAYPPPPPSPV
;
A
#
# COMPACT_ATOMS: atom_id res chain seq x y z
N MET A 1 -7.41 -8.88 30.07
CA MET A 1 -8.58 -8.47 29.25
C MET A 1 -8.29 -8.91 27.82
N ALA A 2 -8.92 -9.99 27.36
CA ALA A 2 -8.81 -10.44 25.98
C ALA A 2 -9.80 -9.62 25.14
N TYR A 3 -9.29 -8.87 24.16
CA TYR A 3 -10.12 -8.12 23.22
C TYR A 3 -10.72 -9.12 22.24
N GLU A 4 -12.05 -9.27 22.29
CA GLU A 4 -12.81 -10.10 21.37
C GLU A 4 -12.62 -9.55 19.96
N SER A 5 -12.07 -10.36 19.05
CA SER A 5 -11.80 -9.97 17.67
C SER A 5 -13.13 -9.75 16.95
N LEU A 6 -13.51 -8.48 16.79
CA LEU A 6 -14.62 -8.11 15.94
C LEU A 6 -14.28 -8.53 14.49
N SER A 7 -15.27 -9.07 13.76
CA SER A 7 -15.13 -9.36 12.33
C SER A 7 -16.39 -8.90 11.59
N VAL A 8 -16.22 -8.42 10.35
CA VAL A 8 -17.33 -8.08 9.45
C VAL A 8 -17.15 -8.91 8.18
N ASN A 9 -18.16 -9.69 7.81
CA ASN A 9 -18.13 -10.61 6.66
C ASN A 9 -16.93 -11.59 6.69
N GLY A 10 -16.55 -12.06 7.88
CA GLY A 10 -15.42 -12.99 8.06
C GLY A 10 -14.04 -12.33 8.02
N VAL A 11 -13.95 -11.00 7.90
CA VAL A 11 -12.68 -10.28 7.95
C VAL A 11 -12.45 -9.73 9.36
N PRO A 12 -11.38 -10.14 10.07
CA PRO A 12 -11.08 -9.62 11.42
C PRO A 12 -10.73 -8.13 11.35
N VAL A 13 -11.36 -7.32 12.20
CA VAL A 13 -11.15 -5.86 12.25
C VAL A 13 -10.09 -5.42 13.25
N ASN A 14 -9.40 -6.35 13.92
CA ASN A 14 -8.16 -6.08 14.68
C ASN A 14 -6.98 -6.81 14.02
N ALA A 15 -6.21 -6.08 13.22
CA ALA A 15 -4.93 -6.53 12.69
C ALA A 15 -3.89 -5.49 13.09
N ASP A 16 -3.40 -5.60 14.32
CA ASP A 16 -2.16 -4.93 14.74
C ASP A 16 -1.07 -5.28 13.72
N ALA A 17 -0.52 -4.22 13.09
CA ALA A 17 0.56 -4.23 12.10
C ALA A 17 0.52 -5.35 11.05
N PRO A 18 0.02 -5.10 9.82
CA PRO A 18 0.14 -6.09 8.75
C PRO A 18 1.62 -6.40 8.52
N GLU A 19 1.97 -7.68 8.48
CA GLU A 19 3.31 -8.12 8.10
C GLU A 19 3.67 -7.53 6.73
N ALA A 20 4.86 -6.90 6.65
CA ALA A 20 5.35 -6.39 5.38
C ALA A 20 5.53 -7.57 4.42
N ASN A 21 4.89 -7.49 3.26
CA ASN A 21 4.90 -8.57 2.28
C ASN A 21 6.14 -8.47 1.37
N ARG A 22 6.81 -7.31 1.39
CA ARG A 22 7.98 -7.03 0.56
C ARG A 22 8.82 -5.93 1.21
N VAL A 23 10.15 -6.03 1.09
CA VAL A 23 11.10 -5.01 1.50
C VAL A 23 11.93 -4.60 0.29
N VAL A 24 12.07 -3.29 0.06
CA VAL A 24 12.89 -2.73 -1.02
C VAL A 24 13.85 -1.71 -0.45
N THR A 25 15.06 -1.65 -1.02
CA THR A 25 16.02 -0.58 -0.72
C THR A 25 15.78 0.57 -1.68
N LEU A 26 15.50 1.74 -1.13
CA LEU A 26 15.28 2.97 -1.90
C LEU A 26 16.60 3.51 -2.45
N PRO A 27 16.57 4.34 -3.52
CA PRO A 27 17.76 5.02 -4.04
C PRO A 27 18.58 5.77 -2.99
N SER A 28 17.95 6.33 -1.96
CA SER A 28 18.64 6.94 -0.81
C SER A 28 19.41 5.97 0.09
N GLY A 29 19.25 4.66 -0.11
CA GLY A 29 19.79 3.59 0.75
C GLY A 29 18.89 3.22 1.93
N ARG A 30 17.75 3.90 2.12
CA ARG A 30 16.77 3.59 3.16
C ARG A 30 15.98 2.33 2.83
N ASN A 31 15.48 1.64 3.84
CA ASN A 31 14.69 0.42 3.63
C ASN A 31 13.19 0.73 3.74
N ALA A 32 12.45 0.43 2.69
CA ALA A 32 10.99 0.52 2.66
C ALA A 32 10.37 -0.86 2.81
N ALA A 33 9.59 -1.06 3.87
CA ALA A 33 8.78 -2.24 4.08
C ALA A 33 7.34 -1.95 3.62
N ILE A 34 6.89 -2.68 2.60
CA ILE A 34 5.60 -2.46 1.93
C ILE A 34 4.68 -3.64 2.26
N ARG A 35 3.53 -3.36 2.85
CA ARG A 35 2.51 -4.37 3.09
C ARG A 35 1.55 -4.48 1.92
N LYS A 36 0.89 -5.64 1.81
CA LYS A 36 -0.21 -5.82 0.86
C LYS A 36 -1.35 -4.85 1.20
N GLY A 37 -1.80 -4.10 0.20
CA GLY A 37 -2.96 -3.21 0.33
C GLY A 37 -4.29 -3.97 0.29
N ALA A 38 -5.26 -3.50 1.07
CA ALA A 38 -6.67 -3.88 1.02
C ALA A 38 -7.52 -2.68 0.59
N GLY A 39 -8.74 -2.92 0.10
CA GLY A 39 -9.62 -1.82 -0.36
C GLY A 39 -9.91 -0.75 0.70
N ARG A 40 -9.88 -1.11 2.00
CA ARG A 40 -9.99 -0.15 3.11
C ARG A 40 -8.85 0.86 3.16
N ASP A 41 -7.65 0.47 2.72
CA ASP A 41 -6.47 1.31 2.70
C ASP A 41 -6.58 2.35 1.57
N LEU A 42 -7.09 1.93 0.41
CA LEU A 42 -7.42 2.84 -0.68
C LEU A 42 -8.49 3.86 -0.26
N LEU A 43 -9.54 3.42 0.44
CA LEU A 43 -10.58 4.32 0.93
C LEU A 43 -10.03 5.34 1.94
N ARG A 44 -9.11 4.92 2.82
CA ARG A 44 -8.41 5.83 3.75
C ARG A 44 -7.53 6.83 3.00
N ALA A 45 -6.76 6.36 2.02
CA ALA A 45 -5.93 7.21 1.17
C ALA A 45 -6.74 8.25 0.42
N GLN A 46 -7.88 7.86 -0.18
CA GLN A 46 -8.80 8.78 -0.86
C GLN A 46 -9.33 9.87 0.07
N ARG A 47 -9.68 9.51 1.32
CA ARG A 47 -10.14 10.47 2.32
C ARG A 47 -9.03 11.43 2.77
N ALA A 48 -7.81 10.92 2.93
CA ALA A 48 -6.65 11.73 3.30
C ALA A 48 -6.24 12.70 2.18
N ALA A 49 -6.41 12.31 0.92
CA ALA A 49 -5.99 13.09 -0.25
C ALA A 49 -6.82 14.38 -0.52
N GLN A 50 -7.92 14.62 0.21
CA GLN A 50 -8.85 15.78 0.22
C GLN A 50 -9.29 16.36 -1.14
N SER A 51 -8.34 16.77 -1.98
CA SER A 51 -8.49 17.20 -3.37
C SER A 51 -9.07 16.14 -4.31
N GLY A 52 -8.93 14.85 -3.98
CA GLY A 52 -9.32 13.75 -4.87
C GLY A 52 -8.41 13.59 -6.10
N GLU A 53 -7.32 14.35 -6.18
CA GLU A 53 -6.34 14.26 -7.26
C GLU A 53 -5.68 12.88 -7.26
N PRO A 54 -5.57 12.19 -8.43
CA PRO A 54 -5.02 10.84 -8.51
C PRO A 54 -3.62 10.72 -7.88
N THR A 55 -2.77 11.72 -8.09
CA THR A 55 -1.41 11.75 -7.51
C THR A 55 -1.45 11.86 -5.99
N ALA A 56 -2.33 12.70 -5.44
CA ALA A 56 -2.48 12.84 -3.99
C ALA A 56 -3.01 11.54 -3.36
N ILE A 57 -3.91 10.83 -4.05
CA ILE A 57 -4.40 9.52 -3.60
C ILE A 57 -3.27 8.49 -3.57
N ILE A 58 -2.40 8.45 -4.60
CA ILE A 58 -1.25 7.55 -4.63
C ILE A 58 -0.30 7.84 -3.47
N PHE A 59 0.02 9.11 -3.20
CA PHE A 59 0.92 9.47 -2.10
C PHE A 59 0.32 9.12 -0.73
N ALA A 60 -0.98 9.35 -0.55
CA ALA A 60 -1.66 8.93 0.66
C ALA A 60 -1.70 7.40 0.81
N LEU A 61 -1.78 6.66 -0.31
CA LEU A 61 -1.73 5.20 -0.31
C LEU A 61 -0.34 4.69 0.03
N ILE A 62 0.72 5.34 -0.46
CA ILE A 62 2.10 5.04 -0.05
C ILE A 62 2.21 5.19 1.48
N ALA A 63 1.73 6.28 2.05
CA ALA A 63 1.77 6.49 3.51
C ALA A 63 1.02 5.41 4.31
N GLU A 64 -0.11 4.92 3.79
CA GLU A 64 -0.91 3.88 4.45
C GLU A 64 -0.25 2.48 4.39
N LEU A 65 0.60 2.22 3.38
CA LEU A 65 1.15 0.90 3.09
C LEU A 65 2.65 0.75 3.37
N VAL A 66 3.37 1.84 3.59
CA VAL A 66 4.84 1.82 3.66
C VAL A 66 5.35 2.20 5.04
N ARG A 67 6.37 1.47 5.50
CA ARG A 67 7.23 1.88 6.61
C ARG A 67 8.64 2.11 6.10
N ILE A 68 9.26 3.21 6.50
CA ILE A 68 10.67 3.48 6.19
C ILE A 68 11.50 3.29 7.44
N ASP A 69 12.52 2.43 7.35
CA ASP A 69 13.42 2.07 8.46
C ASP A 69 12.64 1.66 9.73
N GLY A 70 11.55 0.91 9.53
CA GLY A 70 10.68 0.41 10.59
C GLY A 70 9.64 1.41 11.12
N LYS A 71 9.61 2.66 10.62
CA LYS A 71 8.66 3.69 11.07
C LYS A 71 7.53 3.89 10.06
N ASN A 72 6.30 4.02 10.56
CA ASN A 72 5.20 4.51 9.74
C ASN A 72 5.51 5.95 9.28
N ILE A 73 5.07 6.29 8.07
CA ILE A 73 5.16 7.64 7.52
C ILE A 73 3.76 8.19 7.29
N VAL A 74 3.61 9.51 7.28
CA VAL A 74 2.36 10.20 6.92
C VAL A 74 2.43 10.79 5.51
N TYR A 75 1.30 11.31 5.01
CA TYR A 75 1.22 11.91 3.68
C TYR A 75 2.24 13.04 3.48
N GLU A 76 2.40 13.88 4.51
CA GLU A 76 3.33 15.01 4.52
C GLU A 76 4.79 14.55 4.46
N ASP A 77 5.11 13.39 5.04
CA ASP A 77 6.46 12.80 4.96
C ASP A 77 6.78 12.37 3.52
N VAL A 78 5.78 11.87 2.78
CA VAL A 78 5.95 11.51 1.35
C VAL A 78 6.20 12.76 0.51
N LEU A 79 5.51 13.87 0.81
CA LEU A 79 5.74 15.15 0.12
C LEU A 79 7.12 15.75 0.41
N ALA A 80 7.67 15.49 1.60
CA ALA A 80 8.99 15.98 2.01
C ALA A 80 10.15 15.04 1.62
N MET A 81 9.85 13.87 1.05
CA MET A 81 10.84 12.85 0.68
C MET A 81 11.56 13.22 -0.63
N ASP A 82 12.78 12.70 -0.80
CA ASP A 82 13.51 12.82 -2.06
C ASP A 82 12.69 12.23 -3.23
N LEU A 83 12.61 13.00 -4.32
CA LEU A 83 11.76 12.66 -5.47
C LEU A 83 12.06 11.26 -6.03
N VAL A 84 13.33 10.85 -6.06
CA VAL A 84 13.74 9.53 -6.58
C VAL A 84 13.19 8.38 -5.74
N ASP A 85 13.07 8.58 -4.43
CA ASP A 85 12.50 7.59 -3.51
C ASP A 85 10.97 7.54 -3.66
N VAL A 86 10.32 8.71 -3.81
CA VAL A 86 8.87 8.79 -4.05
C VAL A 86 8.49 8.06 -5.34
N LEU A 87 9.25 8.26 -6.42
CA LEU A 87 9.01 7.58 -7.70
C LEU A 87 9.20 6.06 -7.58
N ALA A 88 10.24 5.61 -6.87
CA ALA A 88 10.46 4.19 -6.61
C ALA A 88 9.31 3.56 -5.80
N LEU A 89 8.83 4.26 -4.77
CA LEU A 89 7.67 3.82 -3.97
C LEU A 89 6.38 3.81 -4.80
N GLN A 90 6.18 4.77 -5.69
CA GLN A 90 5.02 4.81 -6.58
C GLN A 90 5.00 3.60 -7.53
N GLU A 91 6.13 3.22 -8.11
CA GLU A 91 6.21 2.03 -8.96
C GLU A 91 5.85 0.75 -8.18
N GLU A 92 6.40 0.60 -6.97
CA GLU A 92 6.13 -0.57 -6.12
C GLU A 92 4.68 -0.61 -5.62
N VAL A 93 4.11 0.53 -5.22
CA VAL A 93 2.75 0.60 -4.64
C VAL A 93 1.66 0.60 -5.71
N ALA A 94 1.83 1.33 -6.82
CA ALA A 94 0.83 1.46 -7.88
C ALA A 94 1.02 0.47 -9.04
N GLY A 95 2.23 -0.04 -9.25
CA GLY A 95 2.50 -1.12 -10.20
C GLY A 95 2.47 -2.48 -9.51
N GLY A 96 3.29 -2.65 -8.46
CA GLY A 96 3.49 -3.94 -7.78
C GLY A 96 2.26 -4.51 -7.09
N ASN A 97 1.44 -3.69 -6.39
CA ASN A 97 0.19 -4.17 -5.77
C ASN A 97 -0.93 -4.50 -6.78
N PHE A 98 -0.80 -4.08 -8.04
CA PHE A 98 -1.83 -4.24 -9.08
C PHE A 98 -1.49 -5.34 -10.08
N GLN A 99 -0.32 -5.98 -9.97
CA GLN A 99 -0.06 -7.24 -10.64
C GLN A 99 -0.92 -8.32 -9.99
N ALA A 100 -2.14 -8.48 -10.51
CA ALA A 100 -2.92 -9.68 -10.32
C ALA A 100 -2.00 -10.87 -10.64
N ALA A 101 -1.93 -11.87 -9.75
CA ALA A 101 -1.42 -13.18 -10.13
C ALA A 101 -2.05 -13.51 -11.47
N ALA A 102 -1.22 -13.57 -12.52
CA ALA A 102 -1.69 -13.49 -13.90
C ALA A 102 -2.89 -14.41 -14.04
N TYR A 103 -4.08 -13.83 -14.32
CA TYR A 103 -5.19 -14.66 -14.72
C TYR A 103 -4.65 -15.52 -15.88
N PRO A 104 -4.66 -16.86 -15.76
CA PRO A 104 -4.24 -17.68 -16.88
C PRO A 104 -5.07 -17.23 -18.08
N PRO A 105 -4.46 -17.09 -19.27
CA PRO A 105 -5.20 -16.66 -20.45
C PRO A 105 -6.45 -17.54 -20.59
N PRO A 106 -7.61 -16.97 -20.97
CA PRO A 106 -8.82 -17.75 -21.14
C PRO A 106 -8.53 -18.93 -22.10
N PRO A 107 -9.09 -20.12 -21.83
CA PRO A 107 -8.89 -21.26 -22.73
C PRO A 107 -9.32 -20.87 -24.16
N PRO A 108 -8.64 -21.39 -25.20
CA PRO A 108 -9.03 -21.11 -26.58
C PRO A 108 -10.50 -21.50 -26.78
N SER A 109 -11.24 -20.67 -27.52
CA SER A 109 -12.64 -20.96 -27.84
C SER A 109 -12.73 -22.29 -28.61
N PRO A 110 -13.68 -23.17 -28.29
CA PRO A 110 -13.90 -24.38 -29.07
C PRO A 110 -14.33 -23.98 -30.49
N VAL A 111 -13.65 -24.57 -31.48
CA VAL A 111 -13.95 -24.52 -32.92
C VAL A 111 -15.17 -25.36 -33.27
#